data_AF-A0A933A3V4-F1
#
_entry.id   AF-A0A933A3V4-F1
#
_cell.length_a   1.000
_cell.length_b   1.000
_cell.length_c   1.000
_cell.angle_alpha   90.00
_cell.angle_beta   90.00
_cell.angle_gamma   90.00
#
_symmetry.space_group_name_H-M   'P 1'
#
loop_
_entity.id
_entity.type
_entity.pdbx_description
1 polymer ?
#
loop_
_entity_poly.entity_id
_entity_poly.type
_entity_poly.pdbx_seq_one_letter_code
_entity_poly.pdbx_strand_id
1 'polypeptide(L)' 'MFGALVDIITKILRFFHGLTGSYWLAIVVLTIFIKAILHPLTRKQLKSMKAMQVLAPKMEEIRRKFKDNPQEMNREVM' A
#
# COMPACT_ATOMS: atom_id res chain seq x y z
N MET A 1 -2.84 3.81 26.78
CA MET A 1 -2.81 3.43 25.35
C MET A 1 -1.46 3.68 24.68
N PHE A 2 -0.78 4.81 24.90
CA PHE A 2 0.51 5.10 24.24
C PHE A 2 1.72 4.27 24.72
N GLY A 3 1.73 3.81 25.97
CA GLY A 3 2.87 3.04 26.53
C GLY A 3 3.16 1.74 25.77
N ALA A 4 2.12 0.96 25.44
CA ALA A 4 2.29 -0.29 24.71
C ALA A 4 2.91 -0.10 23.32
N LEU A 5 2.55 0.97 22.60
CA LEU A 5 3.15 1.31 21.31
C LEU A 5 4.63 1.66 21.46
N VAL A 6 4.96 2.48 22.46
CA VAL A 6 6.36 2.87 22.74
C VAL A 6 7.19 1.65 23.10
N ASP A 7 6.67 0.75 23.93
CA ASP A 7 7.38 -0.47 24.35
C ASP A 7 7.64 -1.42 23.18
N ILE A 8 6.66 -1.59 22.29
CA ILE A 8 6.80 -2.42 21.09
C ILE A 8 7.87 -1.83 20.16
N ILE A 9 7.81 -0.53 19.88
CA ILE A 9 8.78 0.15 19.02
C ILE A 9 10.18 0.05 19.62
N THR A 10 10.32 0.26 20.93
CA THR A 10 11.62 0.22 21.63
C THR A 10 12.19 -1.20 21.68
N LYS A 11 11.35 -2.24 21.80
CA LYS A 11 11.78 -3.64 21.70
C LYS A 11 12.31 -3.97 20.32
N ILE A 12 11.62 -3.57 19.26
CA ILE A 12 12.05 -3.77 17.88
C ILE A 12 13.39 -3.03 17.66
N LEU A 13 13.47 -1.76 18.04
CA LEU A 13 14.70 -0.98 17.87
C LEU A 13 15.89 -1.61 18.61
N ARG A 14 15.71 -2.06 19.85
CA ARG A 14 16.76 -2.74 20.63
C ARG A 14 17.19 -4.08 20.03
N PHE A 15 16.26 -4.85 19.46
CA PHE A 15 16.58 -6.10 18.78
C PHE A 15 17.49 -5.87 17.57
N PHE A 16 17.15 -4.91 16.71
CA PHE A 16 17.97 -4.58 15.54
C PHE A 16 19.28 -3.87 15.93
N HIS A 17 19.28 -3.07 17.01
CA HIS A 17 20.49 -2.47 17.58
C HIS A 17 21.45 -3.53 18.13
N GLY A 18 20.95 -4.56 18.82
CA GLY A 18 21.78 -5.65 19.35
C GLY A 18 22.49 -6.45 18.26
N LEU A 19 21.92 -6.54 17.06
CA LEU A 19 22.53 -7.22 15.92
C LEU A 19 23.59 -6.39 15.19
N THR A 20 23.50 -5.05 15.24
CA THR A 20 24.31 -4.15 14.39
C THR A 20 25.27 -3.24 15.17
N GLY A 21 25.06 -3.08 16.49
CA GLY A 21 25.88 -2.23 17.36
C GLY A 21 25.72 -0.73 17.14
N SER A 22 24.80 -0.29 16.26
CA SER A 22 24.58 1.13 15.94
C SER A 22 23.14 1.40 15.52
N TYR A 23 22.55 2.47 16.05
CA TYR A 23 21.14 2.81 15.78
C TYR A 23 20.87 3.12 14.30
N TRP A 24 21.81 3.75 13.59
CA TRP A 24 21.63 4.05 12.17
C TRP A 24 21.66 2.79 11.30
N LEU A 25 22.57 1.85 11.59
CA LEU A 25 22.65 0.55 10.90
C LEU A 25 21.41 -0.29 11.16
N ALA A 26 20.92 -0.32 12.41
CA ALA A 26 19.68 -0.99 12.77
C ALA A 26 18.49 -0.50 11.92
N ILE A 27 18.37 0.82 11.72
CA ILE A 27 17.30 1.41 10.90
C ILE A 27 17.46 1.04 9.42
N VAL A 28 18.68 1.09 8.87
CA VAL A 28 18.94 0.72 7.47
C VAL A 28 18.58 -0.74 7.23
N VAL A 29 19.02 -1.65 8.09
CA VAL A 29 18.72 -3.09 8.00
C VAL A 29 17.23 -3.36 8.13
N LEU A 30 16.55 -2.73 9.09
CA LEU A 30 15.09 -2.82 9.24
C LEU A 30 14.37 -2.37 7.97
N THR A 31 14.80 -1.26 7.38
CA THR A 31 14.19 -0.73 6.15
C THR A 31 14.35 -1.69 4.96
N ILE A 32 15.54 -2.28 4.80
CA ILE A 32 15.81 -3.27 3.76
C ILE A 32 14.99 -4.54 3.99
N PHE A 33 14.91 -5.03 5.22
CA PHE A 33 14.12 -6.20 5.59
C PHE A 33 12.62 -6.02 5.30
N ILE A 34 12.06 -4.88 5.72
CA ILE A 34 10.67 -4.51 5.45
C ILE A 34 10.44 -4.44 3.93
N LYS A 35 11.32 -3.76 3.18
CA LYS A 35 11.22 -3.70 1.71
C LYS A 35 11.30 -5.07 1.04
N ALA A 36 12.17 -5.96 1.53
CA ALA A 36 12.31 -7.30 0.97
C ALA A 36 11.01 -8.12 1.14
N ILE A 37 10.39 -8.05 2.32
CA ILE A 37 9.11 -8.70 2.60
C ILE A 37 7.95 -8.05 1.83
N LEU A 38 7.94 -6.72 1.75
CA LEU A 38 6.88 -5.98 1.05
C LEU A 38 7.02 -6.02 -0.47
N HIS A 39 8.20 -6.29 -1.02
CA HIS A 39 8.43 -6.31 -2.48
C HIS A 39 7.40 -7.18 -3.27
N PRO A 40 7.09 -8.43 -2.89
CA PRO A 40 6.02 -9.19 -3.56
C PRO A 40 4.63 -8.54 -3.41
N LEU A 41 4.33 -7.94 -2.24
CA LEU A 41 3.08 -7.21 -2.02
C LEU A 41 2.99 -5.96 -2.91
N THR A 42 4.07 -5.17 -2.98
CA THR A 42 4.18 -3.99 -3.85
C THR A 42 4.01 -4.38 -5.32
N ARG A 43 4.56 -5.51 -5.76
CA ARG A 43 4.32 -6.02 -7.13
C ARG A 43 2.84 -6.32 -7.39
N LYS A 44 2.15 -6.95 -6.43
CA LYS A 44 0.70 -7.21 -6.54
C LYS A 44 -0.09 -5.89 -6.57
N GLN A 45 0.25 -4.93 -5.71
CA GLN A 45 -0.36 -3.60 -5.69
C GLN A 45 -0.16 -2.88 -7.03
N LEU A 46 1.04 -2.87 -7.58
CA LEU A 46 1.35 -2.25 -8.88
C LEU A 46 0.56 -2.89 -10.02
N LYS A 47 0.41 -4.22 -10.03
CA LYS A 47 -0.41 -4.92 -11.04
C LYS A 47 -1.88 -4.47 -10.96
N SER A 48 -2.44 -4.37 -9.75
CA SER A 48 -3.80 -3.88 -9.54
C SER A 48 -3.97 -2.43 -10.01
N MET A 49 -3.02 -1.56 -9.68
CA MET A 49 -3.03 -0.16 -10.10
C MET A 49 -2.97 -0.02 -11.62
N LYS A 50 -2.14 -0.82 -12.29
CA LYS A 50 -2.06 -0.82 -13.76
C LYS A 50 -3.36 -1.30 -14.41
N ALA A 51 -4.04 -2.30 -13.83
CA ALA A 51 -5.35 -2.73 -14.30
C ALA A 51 -6.41 -1.62 -14.17
N MET A 52 -6.39 -0.87 -13.06
CA MET A 52 -7.25 0.31 -12.90
C MET A 52 -6.95 1.41 -13.92
N GLN A 53 -5.67 1.66 -14.25
CA GLN A 53 -5.30 2.64 -15.28
C GLN A 53 -5.83 2.26 -16.66
N VAL A 54 -5.83 0.97 -17.01
CA VAL A 54 -6.41 0.47 -18.27
C VAL A 54 -7.94 0.58 -18.28
N LEU A 55 -8.59 0.42 -17.12
CA LEU A 55 -10.03 0.58 -16.96
C LEU A 55 -10.46 2.06 -16.95
N ALA A 56 -9.60 2.98 -16.51
CA ALA A 56 -9.89 4.41 -16.42
C ALA A 56 -10.47 5.03 -17.72
N PRO A 57 -9.90 4.84 -18.93
CA PRO A 57 -10.47 5.40 -20.16
C PRO A 57 -11.84 4.81 -20.49
N LYS A 58 -12.04 3.50 -20.27
CA LYS A 58 -13.35 2.85 -20.49
C LYS A 58 -14.41 3.37 -19.52
N MET A 59 -14.02 3.59 -18.26
CA MET A 59 -14.88 4.22 -17.26
C MET A 59 -15.25 5.65 -17.65
N GLU A 60 -14.34 6.38 -18.30
CA GLU A 60 -14.63 7.73 -18.80
C GLU A 60 -15.54 7.72 -20.03
N GLU A 61 -15.38 6.78 -20.96
CA GLU A 61 -16.29 6.58 -22.09
C GLU A 61 -17.72 6.22 -21.64
N ILE A 62 -17.85 5.31 -20.67
CA ILE A 62 -19.15 4.97 -20.06
C ILE A 62 -19.75 6.21 -19.40
N ARG A 63 -18.98 6.95 -18.60
CA ARG A 63 -19.44 8.21 -18.00
C ARG A 63 -19.86 9.26 -19.03
N ARG A 64 -19.23 9.30 -20.22
CA ARG A 64 -19.62 10.20 -21.32
C ARG A 64 -20.89 9.73 -22.04
N LYS A 65 -21.04 8.42 -22.27
CA LYS A 65 -22.24 7.83 -22.90
C LYS A 65 -23.48 7.93 -22.02
N PHE A 66 -23.32 7.82 -20.70
CA PHE A 66 -24.41 7.87 -19.73
C PHE A 66 -24.52 9.19 -18.97
N LYS A 67 -23.84 10.25 -19.44
CA LYS A 67 -23.85 11.59 -18.83
C LYS A 67 -25.26 12.17 -18.70
N ASP A 68 -26.14 11.83 -19.64
CA ASP A 68 -27.52 12.31 -19.71
C ASP A 68 -28.53 11.36 -19.05
N ASN A 69 -28.11 10.16 -18.60
CA ASN A 69 -29.00 9.14 -18.02
C ASN A 69 -28.37 8.43 -16.78
N PRO A 70 -28.14 9.15 -15.67
CA PRO A 70 -27.58 8.57 -14.44
C PRO A 70 -28.44 7.46 -13.82
N GLN A 71 -29.73 7.37 -14.17
CA GLN A 71 -30.65 6.31 -13.71
C GLN A 71 -30.42 4.95 -14.40
N GLU A 72 -30.01 4.94 -15.68
CA GLU A 72 -29.66 3.68 -16.38
C GLU A 72 -28.29 3.16 -15.97
N MET A 73 -27.32 4.06 -15.75
CA MET A 73 -25.98 3.68 -15.29
C MET A 73 -26.01 2.90 -13.96
N ASN A 74 -26.93 3.25 -13.06
CA ASN A 74 -27.05 2.56 -11.76
C ASN A 74 -27.73 1.18 -11.89
N ARG A 75 -28.46 0.92 -12.99
CA ARG A 75 -29.08 -0.39 -13.27
C ARG A 75 -28.12 -1.38 -13.93
N GLU A 76 -27.10 -0.92 -14.64
CA GLU A 76 -26.08 -1.79 -15.27
C GLU A 76 -24.85 -2.04 -14.39
N VAL A 77 -24.60 -1.19 -13.38
CA VAL A 77 -23.47 -1.32 -12.46
C VAL A 77 -23.80 -2.16 -11.22
N MET A 78 -25.08 -2.31 -10.88
CA MET A 78 -25.56 -3.13 -9.75
C MET A 78 -25.75 -4.60 -10.12
#